data_AF-A0A1C6D334-F1
#
_entry.id   AF-A0A1C6D334-F1
#
_cell.length_a   1.000
_cell.length_b   1.000
_cell.length_c   1.000
_cell.angle_alpha   90.00
_cell.angle_beta   90.00
_cell.angle_gamma   90.00
#
_symmetry.space_group_name_H-M   'P 1'
#
loop_
_entity.id
_entity.type
_entity.pdbx_description
1 polymer ?
#
loop_
_entity_poly.entity_id
_entity_poly.type
_entity_poly.pdbx_seq_one_letter_code
_entity_poly.pdbx_strand_id
1 'polypeptide(L)'
;MSQGKCKPPDKRYRRKKKLLPGSLVVLFLGVLFIAVLAGMKSAQFLEPINTSFTPRGESSKGIEQESYRFSPEADEKSYGKGEENNGSGINPEAEDAKLQRTQSAVSSSDPDLKNDTGDDAGEDGVLIDAPYISQLGTYPTGCESVSAVMALQHLGIDITVDEFIDRYLDLGTEPWTAEDGTMYGGDPWETFLGNPREASGWGCYAPVIERAIKKAVDPNQFQVSLLFGIPLDVLCETYLQNNIPVILWATIDMEYPTPGDCWLIEGIGEELQWMRPEHCLLLVGYDQDYYYFNDPTAGRQYRYEKSACEAAYQGLHSQAVAVYEKSYPPLKTAE
;
A
#
# COMPACT_ATOMS: atom_id res chain seq x y z
N MET A 1 -47.29 -43.28 33.60
CA MET A 1 -46.49 -43.71 34.78
C MET A 1 -45.03 -43.32 34.54
N SER A 2 -44.27 -43.02 35.61
CA SER A 2 -42.81 -42.71 35.70
C SER A 2 -42.14 -42.01 34.50
N GLN A 3 -41.85 -40.71 34.52
CA GLN A 3 -40.82 -39.99 35.31
C GLN A 3 -39.36 -40.40 35.05
N GLY A 4 -38.54 -39.39 34.74
CA GLY A 4 -37.09 -39.47 34.53
C GLY A 4 -36.48 -38.12 34.11
N LYS A 5 -36.61 -37.07 34.94
CA LYS A 5 -36.01 -35.74 34.68
C LYS A 5 -34.54 -35.71 35.11
N CYS A 6 -33.70 -34.92 34.43
CA CYS A 6 -32.72 -34.08 35.11
C CYS A 6 -32.29 -32.86 34.25
N LYS A 7 -32.21 -31.68 34.87
CA LYS A 7 -31.57 -30.45 34.36
C LYS A 7 -30.44 -30.04 35.34
N PRO A 8 -29.48 -29.20 34.92
CA PRO A 8 -28.14 -29.16 35.51
C PRO A 8 -27.97 -28.21 36.70
N PRO A 9 -26.82 -28.26 37.42
CA PRO A 9 -26.37 -27.18 38.29
C PRO A 9 -25.41 -26.21 37.57
N ASP A 10 -25.72 -24.92 37.67
CA ASP A 10 -24.92 -23.77 37.24
C ASP A 10 -23.82 -23.43 38.27
N LYS A 11 -22.56 -23.23 37.85
CA LYS A 11 -21.50 -22.59 38.66
C LYS A 11 -20.51 -21.77 37.82
N ARG A 12 -20.72 -20.45 37.83
CA ARG A 12 -19.75 -19.41 37.43
C ARG A 12 -18.39 -19.61 38.11
N TYR A 13 -17.28 -19.60 37.36
CA TYR A 13 -15.93 -19.55 37.93
C TYR A 13 -15.21 -18.23 37.64
N ARG A 14 -15.35 -17.28 38.57
CA ARG A 14 -14.66 -15.98 38.56
C ARG A 14 -13.23 -16.16 39.08
N ARG A 15 -12.22 -16.26 38.19
CA ARG A 15 -10.80 -16.26 38.60
C ARG A 15 -10.47 -14.95 39.32
N LYS A 16 -10.25 -15.01 40.64
CA LYS A 16 -9.71 -13.89 41.44
C LYS A 16 -8.20 -13.81 41.23
N LYS A 17 -7.70 -12.61 40.92
CA LYS A 17 -6.26 -12.29 41.00
C LYS A 17 -5.77 -12.56 42.45
N LYS A 18 -4.61 -13.20 42.59
CA LYS A 18 -3.83 -13.21 43.84
C LYS A 18 -2.48 -12.55 43.54
N LEU A 19 -2.21 -11.41 44.18
CA LEU A 19 -0.85 -10.94 44.33
C LEU A 19 -0.13 -11.83 45.35
N LEU A 20 1.16 -12.07 45.14
CA LEU A 20 2.10 -12.49 46.17
C LEU A 20 3.31 -11.52 46.13
N PRO A 21 3.88 -11.14 47.29
CA PRO A 21 4.98 -10.19 47.37
C PRO A 21 6.33 -10.89 47.12
N GLY A 22 7.24 -10.20 46.44
CA GLY A 22 8.57 -10.72 46.12
C GLY A 22 9.45 -9.64 45.52
N SER A 23 9.90 -8.70 46.36
CA SER A 23 10.97 -7.75 46.00
C SER A 23 12.32 -8.49 45.89
N LEU A 24 13.35 -7.78 45.40
CA LEU A 24 14.78 -8.13 45.46
C LEU A 24 15.43 -8.88 44.27
N VAL A 25 15.26 -8.39 43.03
CA VAL A 25 16.32 -8.43 41.99
C VAL A 25 16.32 -7.14 41.16
N VAL A 26 16.78 -6.03 41.76
CA VAL A 26 17.12 -4.79 41.03
C VAL A 26 18.44 -4.27 41.60
N LEU A 27 19.54 -4.62 40.92
CA LEU A 27 20.92 -4.10 40.96
C LEU A 27 21.82 -5.19 40.31
N PHE A 28 22.90 -4.81 39.64
CA PHE A 28 23.86 -5.67 38.90
C PHE A 28 23.63 -6.01 37.41
N LEU A 29 22.85 -5.23 36.66
CA LEU A 29 22.97 -5.16 35.18
C LEU A 29 23.22 -3.74 34.63
N GLY A 30 23.54 -2.77 35.51
CA GLY A 30 23.80 -1.38 35.13
C GLY A 30 25.28 -0.96 35.01
N VAL A 31 26.23 -1.89 35.18
CA VAL A 31 27.68 -1.55 35.26
C VAL A 31 28.51 -2.19 34.14
N LEU A 32 27.97 -3.18 33.41
CA LEU A 32 28.69 -3.81 32.29
C LEU A 32 28.53 -3.06 30.94
N PHE A 33 27.58 -2.12 30.85
CA PHE A 33 27.32 -1.37 29.61
C PHE A 33 28.17 -0.08 29.47
N ILE A 34 28.81 0.38 30.55
CA ILE A 34 29.66 1.59 30.53
C ILE A 34 31.13 1.25 30.17
N ALA A 35 31.52 -0.03 30.21
CA ALA A 35 32.89 -0.48 30.01
C ALA A 35 33.28 -0.80 28.55
N VAL A 36 32.38 -0.63 27.57
CA VAL A 36 32.67 -0.86 26.13
C VAL A 36 32.88 0.46 25.36
N LEU A 37 32.43 1.60 25.89
CA LEU A 37 32.57 2.92 25.24
C LEU A 37 33.91 3.63 25.52
N ALA A 38 34.86 2.95 26.18
CA ALA A 38 36.16 3.50 26.56
C ALA A 38 37.35 2.69 26.01
N GLY A 39 37.26 2.24 24.75
CA GLY A 39 38.33 1.43 24.17
C GLY A 39 38.22 1.15 22.68
N MET A 40 38.34 2.19 21.83
CA MET A 40 39.00 2.15 20.50
C MET A 40 38.86 3.51 19.79
N LYS A 41 39.79 4.43 20.06
CA LYS A 41 40.15 5.48 19.09
C LYS A 41 41.20 4.92 18.13
N SER A 42 41.18 5.42 16.88
CA SER A 42 42.16 5.17 15.81
C SER A 42 41.99 3.90 14.98
N ALA A 43 41.06 3.96 14.02
CA ALA A 43 41.28 3.44 12.66
C ALA A 43 40.47 4.29 11.67
N GLN A 44 41.15 4.96 10.72
CA GLN A 44 40.50 5.67 9.62
C GLN A 44 40.31 4.71 8.44
N PHE A 45 39.09 4.19 8.25
CA PHE A 45 38.49 3.93 6.93
C PHE A 45 37.03 3.53 7.16
N LEU A 46 36.10 4.35 6.69
CA LEU A 46 34.68 3.99 6.59
C LEU A 46 34.27 4.20 5.14
N GLU A 47 34.04 3.09 4.44
CA GLU A 47 33.37 3.07 3.14
C GLU A 47 31.93 3.57 3.30
N PRO A 48 31.36 4.27 2.31
CA PRO A 48 29.98 4.76 2.39
C PRO A 48 28.98 3.60 2.45
N ILE A 49 27.88 3.81 3.19
CA ILE A 49 26.75 2.88 3.23
C ILE A 49 26.15 2.79 1.83
N ASN A 50 26.21 1.61 1.22
CA ASN A 50 25.74 1.39 -0.14
C ASN A 50 24.22 1.15 -0.16
N THR A 51 23.47 2.13 -0.67
CA THR A 51 22.00 2.06 -0.82
C THR A 51 21.54 1.40 -2.13
N SER A 52 22.42 0.72 -2.87
CA SER A 52 22.02 -0.02 -4.07
C SER A 52 21.48 -1.42 -3.72
N PHE A 53 20.15 -1.60 -3.78
CA PHE A 53 19.61 -2.92 -4.14
C PHE A 53 20.09 -3.24 -5.56
N THR A 54 20.75 -4.39 -5.72
CA THR A 54 21.27 -4.85 -7.02
C THR A 54 20.55 -6.15 -7.39
N PRO A 55 19.80 -6.19 -8.51
CA PRO A 55 19.28 -7.44 -9.03
C PRO A 55 20.46 -8.36 -9.38
N ARG A 56 20.45 -9.58 -8.84
CA ARG A 56 21.49 -10.60 -9.06
C ARG A 56 20.80 -11.85 -9.59
N GLY A 57 21.06 -12.34 -10.80
CA GLY A 57 21.92 -11.82 -11.87
C GLY A 57 22.09 -12.89 -12.95
N GLU A 58 22.41 -12.50 -14.18
CA GLU A 58 22.68 -13.48 -15.25
C GLU A 58 23.90 -14.36 -14.92
N SER A 59 23.69 -15.68 -14.90
CA SER A 59 24.78 -16.65 -14.87
C SER A 59 24.81 -17.42 -16.19
N SER A 60 25.68 -16.96 -17.10
CA SER A 60 26.00 -17.71 -18.31
C SER A 60 27.21 -18.61 -18.08
N LYS A 61 27.00 -19.95 -18.09
CA LYS A 61 28.01 -20.93 -18.52
C LYS A 61 27.47 -22.35 -18.64
N GLY A 62 27.63 -22.92 -19.83
CA GLY A 62 28.28 -24.23 -19.99
C GLY A 62 27.49 -25.49 -19.65
N ILE A 63 26.63 -25.89 -20.58
CA ILE A 63 26.47 -27.27 -21.12
C ILE A 63 27.10 -28.40 -20.29
N GLU A 64 26.26 -29.32 -19.81
CA GLU A 64 26.44 -30.75 -20.08
C GLU A 64 25.08 -31.40 -20.32
N GLN A 65 25.01 -32.31 -21.31
CA GLN A 65 23.78 -32.99 -21.71
C GLN A 65 23.64 -34.31 -20.95
N GLU A 66 22.44 -34.65 -20.48
CA GLU A 66 21.94 -36.02 -20.60
C GLU A 66 20.40 -36.07 -20.61
N SER A 67 19.88 -36.05 -21.83
CA SER A 67 18.77 -36.87 -22.34
C SER A 67 17.76 -37.49 -21.36
N TYR A 68 16.47 -37.15 -21.54
CA TYR A 68 15.44 -38.19 -21.66
C TYR A 68 14.49 -37.89 -22.83
N ARG A 69 13.80 -38.94 -23.28
CA ARG A 69 13.38 -39.12 -24.68
C ARG A 69 11.88 -38.89 -24.88
N PHE A 70 11.51 -38.03 -25.82
CA PHE A 70 10.13 -37.93 -26.30
C PHE A 70 9.85 -39.03 -27.34
N SER A 71 8.73 -39.75 -27.16
CA SER A 71 7.98 -40.39 -28.25
C SER A 71 6.53 -40.61 -27.78
N PRO A 72 5.53 -40.14 -28.55
CA PRO A 72 4.12 -40.45 -28.32
C PRO A 72 3.70 -41.65 -29.17
N GLU A 73 2.70 -42.41 -28.71
CA GLU A 73 1.92 -43.29 -29.60
C GLU A 73 0.43 -43.08 -29.34
N ALA A 74 -0.33 -43.04 -30.44
CA ALA A 74 -1.78 -43.19 -30.47
C ALA A 74 -2.12 -44.70 -30.30
N ASP A 75 -3.35 -45.20 -30.32
CA ASP A 75 -4.65 -44.77 -30.84
C ASP A 75 -5.75 -45.43 -29.98
N GLU A 76 -6.97 -44.89 -29.97
CA GLU A 76 -8.12 -45.55 -30.61
C GLU A 76 -9.41 -44.74 -30.45
N LYS A 77 -10.16 -44.65 -31.56
CA LYS A 77 -11.54 -44.14 -31.60
C LYS A 77 -12.51 -45.32 -31.53
N SER A 78 -13.64 -45.18 -30.85
CA SER A 78 -14.86 -45.86 -31.29
C SER A 78 -16.13 -45.06 -30.95
N TYR A 79 -17.18 -45.31 -31.74
CA TYR A 79 -18.41 -44.51 -31.84
C TYR A 79 -19.49 -44.90 -30.81
N GLY A 80 -20.37 -43.94 -30.47
CA GLY A 80 -21.64 -44.19 -29.78
C GLY A 80 -22.59 -42.98 -29.92
N LYS A 81 -23.58 -43.07 -30.82
CA LYS A 81 -24.39 -41.94 -31.33
C LYS A 81 -25.77 -41.82 -30.66
N GLY A 82 -26.26 -40.57 -30.53
CA GLY A 82 -27.63 -40.16 -30.14
C GLY A 82 -27.60 -38.71 -29.60
N GLU A 83 -28.10 -37.64 -30.24
CA GLU A 83 -29.33 -37.43 -31.06
C GLU A 83 -30.59 -37.96 -30.34
N GLU A 84 -31.74 -37.29 -30.20
CA GLU A 84 -32.27 -35.96 -30.61
C GLU A 84 -33.64 -35.73 -29.85
N ASN A 85 -34.29 -34.57 -29.66
CA ASN A 85 -34.00 -33.13 -29.83
C ASN A 85 -35.10 -32.26 -29.12
N ASN A 86 -34.97 -30.92 -29.14
CA ASN A 86 -36.02 -29.88 -28.96
C ASN A 86 -36.65 -29.65 -27.55
N GLY A 87 -37.05 -28.43 -27.15
CA GLY A 87 -36.84 -27.11 -27.79
C GLY A 87 -38.00 -26.10 -27.57
N SER A 88 -37.67 -24.89 -27.10
CA SER A 88 -38.44 -23.61 -27.16
C SER A 88 -37.65 -22.58 -26.31
N GLY A 89 -37.36 -21.33 -26.69
CA GLY A 89 -38.18 -20.35 -27.44
C GLY A 89 -39.16 -19.67 -26.45
N ILE A 90 -39.29 -18.34 -26.32
CA ILE A 90 -38.92 -17.21 -27.20
C ILE A 90 -38.77 -15.92 -26.35
N ASN A 91 -37.64 -15.19 -26.47
CA ASN A 91 -37.41 -13.72 -26.68
C ASN A 91 -38.32 -12.62 -26.00
N PRO A 92 -38.11 -11.28 -26.18
CA PRO A 92 -37.56 -10.43 -25.10
C PRO A 92 -38.36 -9.12 -24.81
N GLU A 93 -37.69 -8.18 -24.10
CA GLU A 93 -37.93 -6.72 -23.99
C GLU A 93 -39.03 -6.16 -23.04
N ALA A 94 -38.74 -4.92 -22.62
CA ALA A 94 -39.58 -3.91 -21.96
C ALA A 94 -40.04 -4.12 -20.49
N GLU A 95 -39.46 -3.33 -19.58
CA GLU A 95 -40.25 -2.20 -19.04
C GLU A 95 -39.34 -0.98 -18.77
N ASP A 96 -39.89 0.20 -19.06
CA ASP A 96 -39.17 1.48 -19.12
C ASP A 96 -39.62 2.39 -17.96
N ALA A 97 -38.92 3.51 -17.78
CA ALA A 97 -39.05 4.50 -16.72
C ALA A 97 -40.48 4.80 -16.22
N LYS A 98 -40.57 5.17 -14.92
CA LYS A 98 -40.93 6.55 -14.48
C LYS A 98 -41.31 6.65 -13.00
N LEU A 99 -40.54 7.41 -12.24
CA LEU A 99 -41.11 8.45 -11.34
C LEU A 99 -40.05 9.51 -10.99
N GLN A 100 -40.38 10.77 -11.25
CA GLN A 100 -39.52 11.92 -11.02
C GLN A 100 -39.76 12.55 -9.64
N ARG A 101 -38.72 13.21 -9.13
CA ARG A 101 -38.78 14.53 -8.47
C ARG A 101 -39.74 14.70 -7.27
N THR A 102 -39.13 14.83 -6.08
CA THR A 102 -39.48 15.90 -5.13
C THR A 102 -38.21 16.53 -4.57
N GLN A 103 -37.96 17.81 -4.91
CA GLN A 103 -37.02 18.66 -4.18
C GLN A 103 -37.74 19.25 -2.95
N SER A 104 -37.09 19.24 -1.79
CA SER A 104 -37.30 20.15 -0.65
C SER A 104 -36.13 19.91 0.31
N ALA A 105 -35.09 20.74 0.43
CA ALA A 105 -35.05 22.15 0.85
C ALA A 105 -35.28 22.37 2.37
N VAL A 106 -34.26 22.02 3.16
CA VAL A 106 -33.95 22.49 4.54
C VAL A 106 -32.41 22.40 4.63
N SER A 107 -31.57 23.44 4.54
CA SER A 107 -31.42 24.70 5.29
C SER A 107 -30.94 24.53 6.74
N SER A 108 -29.90 25.27 7.12
CA SER A 108 -29.12 25.26 8.39
C SER A 108 -28.07 24.14 8.50
N SER A 109 -26.82 24.41 8.89
CA SER A 109 -26.16 25.73 9.09
C SER A 109 -24.64 25.56 9.16
N ASP A 110 -23.89 26.44 8.48
CA ASP A 110 -22.47 26.67 8.75
C ASP A 110 -22.25 27.14 10.20
N PRO A 111 -21.22 26.63 10.89
CA PRO A 111 -20.57 27.33 11.98
C PRO A 111 -19.34 28.09 11.45
N ASP A 112 -19.46 29.42 11.32
CA ASP A 112 -18.32 30.34 11.17
C ASP A 112 -17.27 30.06 12.27
N LEU A 113 -16.11 29.52 11.91
CA LEU A 113 -14.91 29.62 12.74
C LEU A 113 -14.26 30.97 12.45
N LYS A 114 -14.52 31.92 13.35
CA LYS A 114 -13.87 33.24 13.35
C LYS A 114 -12.39 33.07 13.71
N ASN A 115 -11.55 33.81 12.98
CA ASN A 115 -10.18 34.11 13.41
C ASN A 115 -10.18 34.62 14.86
N ASP A 116 -9.40 33.96 15.70
CA ASP A 116 -8.84 34.57 16.91
C ASP A 116 -7.33 34.68 16.70
N THR A 117 -6.82 35.92 16.68
CA THR A 117 -5.39 36.21 16.52
C THR A 117 -4.82 36.54 17.90
N GLY A 118 -4.10 35.60 18.49
CA GLY A 118 -3.36 35.78 19.74
C GLY A 118 -2.09 34.93 19.73
N ASP A 119 -0.94 35.60 19.84
CA ASP A 119 0.39 34.99 19.67
C ASP A 119 0.81 34.02 20.80
N ASP A 120 1.72 33.13 20.39
CA ASP A 120 2.82 32.46 21.13
C ASP A 120 2.68 30.95 21.46
N ALA A 121 3.80 30.25 21.23
CA ALA A 121 4.11 28.82 21.35
C ALA A 121 3.47 27.82 20.33
N GLY A 122 4.21 27.50 19.24
CA GLY A 122 3.91 26.31 18.41
C GLY A 122 4.51 26.22 16.99
N GLU A 123 5.81 26.44 16.76
CA GLU A 123 6.47 25.99 15.52
C GLU A 123 6.67 24.46 15.56
N ASP A 124 5.72 23.63 15.10
CA ASP A 124 5.95 22.16 15.01
C ASP A 124 4.99 21.39 14.07
N GLY A 125 4.39 22.05 13.07
CA GLY A 125 3.49 21.40 12.12
C GLY A 125 3.51 22.01 10.73
N VAL A 126 3.20 21.19 9.71
CA VAL A 126 3.12 21.57 8.30
C VAL A 126 1.84 21.01 7.71
N LEU A 127 1.15 21.78 6.85
CA LEU A 127 0.01 21.29 6.07
C LEU A 127 0.03 21.88 4.66
N ILE A 128 0.30 21.02 3.68
CA ILE A 128 0.38 21.36 2.25
C ILE A 128 -1.02 21.38 1.64
N ASP A 129 -1.32 22.42 0.87
CA ASP A 129 -2.52 22.51 0.02
C ASP A 129 -2.27 21.86 -1.35
N ALA A 130 -2.19 20.52 -1.35
CA ALA A 130 -2.12 19.74 -2.58
C ALA A 130 -3.53 19.49 -3.14
N PRO A 131 -3.70 19.43 -4.48
CA PRO A 131 -4.96 19.03 -5.12
C PRO A 131 -5.48 17.69 -4.59
N TYR A 132 -6.81 17.57 -4.47
CA TYR A 132 -7.46 16.36 -4.01
C TYR A 132 -8.27 15.69 -5.11
N ILE A 133 -8.10 14.39 -5.25
CA ILE A 133 -8.84 13.51 -6.15
C ILE A 133 -9.27 12.30 -5.32
N SER A 134 -10.55 11.93 -5.39
CA SER A 134 -11.03 10.68 -4.81
C SER A 134 -11.00 9.57 -5.86
N GLN A 135 -10.62 8.36 -5.44
CA GLN A 135 -10.71 7.16 -6.28
C GLN A 135 -12.15 6.60 -6.37
N LEU A 136 -13.00 6.94 -5.39
CA LEU A 136 -14.33 6.35 -5.23
C LEU A 136 -15.23 6.60 -6.45
N GLY A 137 -15.76 5.51 -7.02
CA GLY A 137 -16.68 5.53 -8.16
C GLY A 137 -16.03 5.56 -9.54
N THR A 138 -14.72 5.81 -9.65
CA THR A 138 -14.00 5.91 -10.95
C THR A 138 -12.77 5.00 -11.03
N TYR A 139 -12.01 4.89 -9.93
CA TYR A 139 -10.77 4.11 -9.86
C TYR A 139 -10.84 3.18 -8.63
N PRO A 140 -11.62 2.07 -8.67
CA PRO A 140 -11.88 1.23 -7.50
C PRO A 140 -10.61 0.77 -6.76
N THR A 141 -9.53 0.56 -7.51
CA THR A 141 -8.26 -0.02 -7.07
C THR A 141 -7.07 0.90 -7.37
N GLY A 142 -7.30 2.16 -7.75
CA GLY A 142 -6.27 3.07 -8.27
C GLY A 142 -5.64 4.02 -7.26
N CYS A 143 -5.49 3.62 -6.00
CA CYS A 143 -5.02 4.50 -4.92
C CYS A 143 -3.64 5.13 -5.20
N GLU A 144 -2.74 4.37 -5.81
CA GLU A 144 -1.39 4.76 -6.19
C GLU A 144 -1.39 5.71 -7.39
N SER A 145 -2.21 5.43 -8.39
CA SER A 145 -2.37 6.29 -9.58
C SER A 145 -2.97 7.64 -9.21
N VAL A 146 -3.99 7.64 -8.34
CA VAL A 146 -4.62 8.85 -7.84
C VAL A 146 -3.64 9.66 -6.97
N SER A 147 -2.91 9.02 -6.06
CA SER A 147 -1.90 9.68 -5.22
C SER A 147 -0.73 10.24 -6.03
N ALA A 148 -0.26 9.53 -7.06
CA ALA A 148 0.75 10.03 -7.99
C ALA A 148 0.29 11.28 -8.76
N VAL A 149 -0.96 11.29 -9.23
CA VAL A 149 -1.53 12.43 -9.96
C VAL A 149 -1.74 13.63 -9.05
N MET A 150 -2.18 13.44 -7.81
CA MET A 150 -2.25 14.54 -6.83
C MET A 150 -0.87 15.18 -6.57
N ALA A 151 0.19 14.37 -6.49
CA ALA A 151 1.57 14.88 -6.36
C ALA A 151 2.04 15.64 -7.62
N LEU A 152 1.74 15.13 -8.82
CA LEU A 152 2.08 15.78 -10.08
C LEU A 152 1.33 17.12 -10.27
N GLN A 153 0.03 17.15 -9.96
CA GLN A 153 -0.77 18.38 -10.03
C GLN A 153 -0.33 19.43 -9.00
N HIS A 154 0.18 19.02 -7.83
CA HIS A 154 0.80 19.95 -6.86
C HIS A 154 2.05 20.66 -7.44
N LEU A 155 2.77 20.01 -8.36
CA LEU A 155 3.87 20.61 -9.11
C LEU A 155 3.40 21.45 -10.33
N GLY A 156 2.09 21.65 -10.49
CA GLY A 156 1.50 22.37 -11.61
C GLY A 156 1.51 21.61 -12.95
N ILE A 157 1.73 20.29 -12.91
CA ILE A 157 1.69 19.44 -14.11
C ILE A 157 0.23 19.11 -14.42
N ASP A 158 -0.24 19.56 -15.59
CA ASP A 158 -1.59 19.26 -16.09
C ASP A 158 -1.61 17.81 -16.63
N ILE A 159 -2.09 16.89 -15.78
CA ILE A 159 -2.22 15.46 -16.08
C ILE A 159 -3.47 14.90 -15.39
N THR A 160 -4.19 14.01 -16.07
CA THR A 160 -5.35 13.30 -15.51
C THR A 160 -4.97 11.90 -15.03
N VAL A 161 -5.78 11.31 -14.14
CA VAL A 161 -5.56 9.92 -13.68
C VAL A 161 -5.70 8.93 -14.83
N ASP A 162 -6.66 9.13 -15.73
CA ASP A 162 -6.79 8.31 -16.93
C ASP A 162 -5.55 8.39 -17.83
N GLU A 163 -5.03 9.59 -18.05
CA GLU A 163 -3.80 9.80 -18.83
C GLU A 163 -2.58 9.13 -18.16
N PHE A 164 -2.49 9.18 -16.83
CA PHE A 164 -1.43 8.52 -16.08
C PHE A 164 -1.44 7.00 -16.27
N ILE A 165 -2.62 6.39 -16.13
CA ILE A 165 -2.81 4.94 -16.31
C ILE A 165 -2.51 4.54 -17.77
N ASP A 166 -3.05 5.26 -18.76
CA ASP A 166 -3.01 4.83 -20.16
C ASP A 166 -1.63 5.01 -20.83
N ARG A 167 -0.79 5.91 -20.31
CA ARG A 167 0.47 6.31 -20.96
C ARG A 167 1.74 5.91 -20.20
N TYR A 168 1.66 5.76 -18.87
CA TYR A 168 2.85 5.71 -18.03
C TYR A 168 2.88 4.52 -17.07
N LEU A 169 1.74 4.03 -16.61
CA LEU A 169 1.64 2.88 -15.72
C LEU A 169 1.82 1.57 -16.50
N ASP A 170 2.74 0.71 -16.06
CA ASP A 170 2.92 -0.64 -16.63
C ASP A 170 1.97 -1.61 -15.92
N LEU A 171 1.00 -2.18 -16.65
CA LEU A 171 0.03 -3.15 -16.13
C LEU A 171 0.53 -4.60 -16.27
N GLY A 172 0.11 -5.48 -15.37
CA GLY A 172 0.48 -6.90 -15.31
C GLY A 172 -0.66 -7.80 -14.82
N THR A 173 -0.40 -9.11 -14.73
CA THR A 173 -1.42 -10.14 -14.46
C THR A 173 -1.96 -10.06 -13.03
N GLU A 174 -3.29 -9.97 -12.87
CA GLU A 174 -3.97 -10.16 -11.59
C GLU A 174 -3.69 -11.57 -11.02
N PRO A 175 -3.51 -11.73 -9.70
CA PRO A 175 -3.43 -13.05 -9.08
C PRO A 175 -4.65 -13.93 -9.37
N TRP A 176 -4.41 -15.15 -9.85
CA TRP A 176 -5.41 -16.14 -10.26
C TRP A 176 -5.07 -17.54 -9.74
N THR A 177 -6.09 -18.39 -9.58
CA THR A 177 -5.92 -19.78 -9.11
C THR A 177 -6.05 -20.77 -10.27
N ALA A 178 -5.07 -21.64 -10.44
CA ALA A 178 -5.07 -22.73 -11.43
C ALA A 178 -5.92 -23.93 -10.97
N GLU A 179 -6.19 -24.87 -11.91
CA GLU A 179 -7.02 -26.05 -11.66
C GLU A 179 -6.48 -26.99 -10.56
N ASP A 180 -5.16 -26.95 -10.29
CA ASP A 180 -4.50 -27.71 -9.23
C ASP A 180 -4.59 -27.03 -7.84
N GLY A 181 -5.12 -25.80 -7.79
CA GLY A 181 -5.22 -24.98 -6.58
C GLY A 181 -4.01 -24.06 -6.34
N THR A 182 -2.98 -24.09 -7.20
CA THR A 182 -1.83 -23.18 -7.09
C THR A 182 -2.24 -21.77 -7.55
N MET A 183 -1.82 -20.73 -6.81
CA MET A 183 -2.00 -19.35 -7.25
C MET A 183 -0.78 -18.85 -8.03
N TYR A 184 -1.05 -18.12 -9.11
CA TYR A 184 -0.08 -17.44 -9.96
C TYR A 184 -0.47 -15.98 -10.14
N GLY A 185 0.47 -15.10 -10.47
CA GLY A 185 0.21 -13.69 -10.73
C GLY A 185 1.45 -12.93 -11.14
N GLY A 186 1.30 -11.66 -11.51
CA GLY A 186 2.43 -10.79 -11.78
C GLY A 186 3.23 -10.42 -10.51
N ASP A 187 4.31 -9.66 -10.71
CA ASP A 187 5.09 -9.07 -9.61
C ASP A 187 4.62 -7.61 -9.38
N PRO A 188 4.09 -7.27 -8.18
CA PRO A 188 3.69 -5.91 -7.85
C PRO A 188 4.87 -4.94 -7.71
N TRP A 189 6.12 -5.42 -7.59
CA TRP A 189 7.32 -4.58 -7.68
C TRP A 189 7.62 -4.15 -9.14
N GLU A 190 7.16 -4.92 -10.12
CA GLU A 190 7.41 -4.67 -11.55
C GLU A 190 6.23 -4.05 -12.30
N THR A 191 4.99 -4.38 -11.94
CA THR A 191 3.77 -3.91 -12.63
C THR A 191 2.60 -3.66 -11.68
N PHE A 192 1.62 -2.85 -12.10
CA PHE A 192 0.31 -2.79 -11.46
C PHE A 192 -0.50 -4.03 -11.84
N LEU A 193 -0.92 -4.81 -10.84
CA LEU A 193 -1.62 -6.07 -11.05
C LEU A 193 -3.10 -5.80 -11.35
N GLY A 194 -3.50 -6.02 -12.60
CA GLY A 194 -4.83 -5.72 -13.12
C GLY A 194 -4.98 -4.30 -13.66
N ASN A 195 -6.15 -3.71 -13.47
CA ASN A 195 -6.50 -2.37 -13.97
C ASN A 195 -7.02 -1.48 -12.81
N PRO A 196 -6.45 -0.30 -12.56
CA PRO A 196 -6.90 0.65 -11.54
C PRO A 196 -8.39 1.05 -11.61
N ARG A 197 -9.01 0.86 -12.78
CA ARG A 197 -10.42 1.15 -13.07
C ARG A 197 -11.37 -0.03 -12.79
N GLU A 198 -10.83 -1.20 -12.45
CA GLU A 198 -11.59 -2.44 -12.26
C GLU A 198 -11.47 -2.91 -10.81
N ALA A 199 -12.58 -3.39 -10.25
CA ALA A 199 -12.65 -3.88 -8.87
C ALA A 199 -11.97 -5.25 -8.67
N SER A 200 -11.46 -5.86 -9.73
CA SER A 200 -10.61 -7.06 -9.72
C SER A 200 -9.12 -6.75 -9.58
N GLY A 201 -8.71 -5.51 -9.88
CA GLY A 201 -7.33 -5.06 -9.73
C GLY A 201 -6.84 -5.15 -8.28
N TRP A 202 -5.52 -5.23 -8.10
CA TRP A 202 -4.92 -5.43 -6.78
C TRP A 202 -4.07 -4.25 -6.34
N GLY A 203 -3.14 -3.80 -7.18
CA GLY A 203 -2.22 -2.71 -6.86
C GLY A 203 -0.79 -2.94 -7.40
N CYS A 204 0.11 -2.04 -7.02
CA CYS A 204 1.55 -2.09 -7.20
C CYS A 204 2.31 -1.50 -6.02
N TYR A 205 3.61 -1.80 -5.96
CA TYR A 205 4.56 -1.20 -5.04
C TYR A 205 5.35 -0.04 -5.67
N ALA A 206 6.02 0.73 -4.81
CA ALA A 206 6.64 2.02 -5.10
C ALA A 206 7.52 2.11 -6.37
N PRO A 207 8.31 1.08 -6.76
CA PRO A 207 9.11 1.15 -8.00
C PRO A 207 8.26 1.31 -9.27
N VAL A 208 7.04 0.76 -9.31
CA VAL A 208 6.13 0.87 -10.47
C VAL A 208 5.71 2.32 -10.68
N ILE A 209 5.29 2.99 -9.60
CA ILE A 209 4.90 4.40 -9.62
C ILE A 209 6.10 5.32 -9.85
N GLU A 210 7.26 5.01 -9.28
CA GLU A 210 8.49 5.76 -9.56
C GLU A 210 8.85 5.73 -11.05
N ARG A 211 8.79 4.55 -11.69
CA ARG A 211 8.98 4.41 -13.13
C ARG A 211 7.91 5.17 -13.94
N ALA A 212 6.64 5.08 -13.54
CA ALA A 212 5.55 5.80 -14.21
C ALA A 212 5.73 7.33 -14.14
N ILE A 213 6.01 7.87 -12.95
CA ILE A 213 6.29 9.30 -12.75
C ILE A 213 7.50 9.74 -13.58
N LYS A 214 8.60 8.96 -13.61
CA LYS A 214 9.78 9.27 -14.45
C LYS A 214 9.47 9.33 -15.95
N LYS A 215 8.47 8.59 -16.45
CA LYS A 215 8.02 8.70 -17.85
C LYS A 215 7.13 9.93 -18.08
N ALA A 216 6.45 10.43 -17.04
CA ALA A 216 5.49 11.53 -17.10
C ALA A 216 6.12 12.93 -16.96
N VAL A 217 7.33 13.05 -16.40
CA VAL A 217 7.99 14.34 -16.12
C VAL A 217 9.25 14.57 -16.97
N ASP A 218 9.65 15.84 -17.17
CA ASP A 218 10.96 16.15 -17.77
C ASP A 218 12.09 15.83 -16.78
N PRO A 219 12.98 14.85 -17.07
CA PRO A 219 14.08 14.48 -16.18
C PRO A 219 15.14 15.58 -16.01
N ASN A 220 15.11 16.66 -16.79
CA ASN A 220 15.98 17.83 -16.59
C ASN A 220 15.41 18.79 -15.55
N GLN A 221 14.08 18.92 -15.47
CA GLN A 221 13.39 19.81 -14.52
C GLN A 221 13.10 19.12 -13.19
N PHE A 222 12.71 17.85 -13.20
CA PHE A 222 12.24 17.12 -12.02
C PHE A 222 13.20 16.03 -11.56
N GLN A 223 13.19 15.78 -10.25
CA GLN A 223 13.79 14.63 -9.59
C GLN A 223 12.67 13.75 -9.05
N VAL A 224 12.82 12.43 -9.21
CA VAL A 224 11.96 11.42 -8.59
C VAL A 224 12.84 10.58 -7.66
N SER A 225 12.41 10.40 -6.42
CA SER A 225 13.15 9.67 -5.39
C SER A 225 12.31 8.52 -4.88
N LEU A 226 12.79 7.31 -5.10
CA LEU A 226 12.29 6.07 -4.51
C LEU A 226 12.92 5.88 -3.12
N LEU A 227 12.09 5.68 -2.10
CA LEU A 227 12.47 5.71 -0.69
C LEU A 227 12.02 4.43 0.02
N PHE A 228 12.89 3.87 0.85
CA PHE A 228 12.62 2.67 1.64
C PHE A 228 13.17 2.81 3.06
N GLY A 229 12.38 2.39 4.05
CA GLY A 229 12.80 2.33 5.46
C GLY A 229 13.02 3.69 6.14
N ILE A 230 12.65 4.80 5.48
CA ILE A 230 12.81 6.15 6.04
C ILE A 230 11.65 6.43 7.01
N PRO A 231 11.91 6.76 8.29
CA PRO A 231 10.86 7.12 9.25
C PRO A 231 9.96 8.28 8.78
N LEU A 232 8.69 8.28 9.20
CA LEU A 232 7.70 9.27 8.75
C LEU A 232 8.05 10.70 9.18
N ASP A 233 8.61 10.88 10.37
CA ASP A 233 9.13 12.17 10.85
C ASP A 233 10.29 12.69 9.97
N VAL A 234 11.23 11.82 9.59
CA VAL A 234 12.29 12.16 8.64
C VAL A 234 11.73 12.52 7.26
N LEU A 235 10.71 11.82 6.76
CA LEU A 235 10.01 12.23 5.52
C LEU A 235 9.36 13.61 5.66
N CYS A 236 8.79 13.92 6.82
CA CYS A 236 8.19 15.23 7.12
C CYS A 236 9.26 16.35 7.12
N GLU A 237 10.38 16.15 7.80
CA GLU A 237 11.49 17.12 7.85
C GLU A 237 12.17 17.31 6.49
N THR A 238 12.42 16.23 5.74
CA THR A 238 13.12 16.30 4.45
C THR A 238 12.21 16.88 3.35
N TYR A 239 10.94 16.47 3.26
CA TYR A 239 10.07 16.80 2.13
C TYR A 239 8.96 17.81 2.45
N LEU A 240 8.16 17.58 3.50
CA LEU A 240 6.98 18.41 3.76
C LEU A 240 7.37 19.85 4.13
N GLN A 241 8.41 20.05 4.93
CA GLN A 241 8.96 21.38 5.24
C GLN A 241 9.43 22.15 3.99
N ASN A 242 9.69 21.45 2.88
CA ASN A 242 10.04 22.03 1.59
C ASN A 242 8.84 22.12 0.62
N ASN A 243 7.60 21.98 1.11
CA ASN A 243 6.36 21.96 0.33
C ASN A 243 6.30 20.84 -0.74
N ILE A 244 6.97 19.71 -0.48
CA ILE A 244 6.96 18.51 -1.33
C ILE A 244 6.11 17.43 -0.64
N PRO A 245 4.89 17.13 -1.11
CA PRO A 245 4.10 16.03 -0.59
C PRO A 245 4.69 14.68 -1.03
N VAL A 246 4.44 13.63 -0.25
CA VAL A 246 5.10 12.31 -0.42
C VAL A 246 4.05 11.22 -0.67
N ILE A 247 4.19 10.48 -1.76
CA ILE A 247 3.35 9.32 -2.09
C ILE A 247 3.80 8.15 -1.21
N LEU A 248 2.89 7.50 -0.51
CA LEU A 248 3.21 6.60 0.59
C LEU A 248 2.27 5.39 0.63
N TRP A 249 2.86 4.21 0.78
CA TRP A 249 2.12 2.95 0.96
C TRP A 249 1.92 2.66 2.44
N ALA A 250 0.69 2.36 2.81
CA ALA A 250 0.27 2.02 4.16
C ALA A 250 -0.90 1.04 4.06
N THR A 251 -1.86 1.11 4.97
CA THR A 251 -3.07 0.30 4.95
C THR A 251 -4.32 1.17 4.92
N ILE A 252 -5.41 0.60 4.40
CA ILE A 252 -6.75 1.24 4.47
C ILE A 252 -7.05 1.55 5.94
N ASP A 253 -7.52 2.77 6.21
CA ASP A 253 -7.81 3.32 7.55
C ASP A 253 -6.65 3.21 8.58
N MET A 254 -5.41 3.00 8.13
CA MET A 254 -4.25 2.66 8.97
C MET A 254 -4.47 1.42 9.84
N GLU A 255 -5.25 0.44 9.36
CA GLU A 255 -5.42 -0.86 10.01
C GLU A 255 -4.10 -1.61 10.19
N TYR A 256 -4.00 -2.49 11.19
CA TYR A 256 -2.78 -3.25 11.41
C TYR A 256 -2.50 -4.20 10.22
N PRO A 257 -1.30 -4.18 9.63
CA PRO A 257 -0.96 -4.96 8.44
C PRO A 257 -1.01 -6.47 8.71
N THR A 258 -1.58 -7.23 7.78
CA THR A 258 -1.71 -8.69 7.87
C THR A 258 -1.30 -9.40 6.58
N PRO A 259 -0.71 -10.60 6.65
CA PRO A 259 -0.51 -11.43 5.46
C PRO A 259 -1.85 -11.79 4.81
N GLY A 260 -1.98 -11.49 3.52
CA GLY A 260 -3.10 -11.86 2.67
C GLY A 260 -2.82 -13.13 1.86
N ASP A 261 -3.20 -13.10 0.59
CA ASP A 261 -2.96 -14.20 -0.35
C ASP A 261 -1.48 -14.28 -0.75
N CYS A 262 -1.09 -15.45 -1.24
CA CYS A 262 0.26 -15.76 -1.66
C CYS A 262 0.22 -16.46 -3.01
N TRP A 263 1.12 -16.10 -3.93
CA TRP A 263 1.20 -16.70 -5.27
C TRP A 263 2.64 -16.90 -5.74
N LEU A 264 2.80 -17.74 -6.76
CA LEU A 264 4.04 -17.86 -7.51
C LEU A 264 4.07 -16.78 -8.61
N ILE A 265 5.11 -15.96 -8.63
CA ILE A 265 5.30 -14.93 -9.66
C ILE A 265 5.49 -15.61 -11.02
N GLU A 266 4.68 -15.23 -11.99
CA GLU A 266 4.73 -15.77 -13.36
C GLU A 266 6.12 -15.57 -14.00
N GLY A 267 6.62 -16.61 -14.65
CA GLY A 267 7.91 -16.60 -15.35
C GLY A 267 9.15 -16.84 -14.47
N ILE A 268 9.13 -16.53 -13.17
CA ILE A 268 10.27 -16.78 -12.26
C ILE A 268 9.99 -17.85 -11.19
N GLY A 269 8.73 -18.04 -10.78
CA GLY A 269 8.34 -19.07 -9.82
C GLY A 269 8.75 -18.80 -8.37
N GLU A 270 9.13 -17.57 -8.04
CA GLU A 270 9.34 -17.13 -6.65
C GLU A 270 8.00 -16.89 -5.95
N GLU A 271 7.95 -17.16 -4.65
CA GLU A 271 6.73 -17.02 -3.84
C GLU A 271 6.60 -15.58 -3.31
N LEU A 272 5.46 -14.94 -3.55
CA LEU A 272 5.15 -13.59 -3.07
C LEU A 272 3.94 -13.58 -2.14
N GLN A 273 4.15 -13.05 -0.94
CA GLN A 273 3.12 -12.78 0.05
C GLN A 273 2.58 -11.36 -0.13
N TRP A 274 1.30 -11.21 -0.48
CA TRP A 274 0.63 -9.91 -0.48
C TRP A 274 0.28 -9.48 0.95
N MET A 275 0.41 -8.19 1.25
CA MET A 275 0.01 -7.63 2.54
C MET A 275 -1.36 -6.96 2.41
N ARG A 276 -2.21 -7.09 3.44
CA ARG A 276 -3.58 -6.57 3.45
C ARG A 276 -3.87 -5.76 4.74
N PRO A 277 -4.76 -4.75 4.68
CA PRO A 277 -5.35 -4.18 3.47
C PRO A 277 -4.42 -3.12 2.88
N GLU A 278 -3.68 -3.42 1.81
CA GLU A 278 -2.78 -2.47 1.13
C GLU A 278 -3.54 -1.20 0.67
N HIS A 279 -2.84 -0.06 0.72
CA HIS A 279 -3.36 1.24 0.29
C HIS A 279 -2.21 2.21 0.00
N CYS A 280 -2.46 3.18 -0.88
CA CYS A 280 -1.51 4.24 -1.20
C CYS A 280 -2.15 5.64 -1.15
N LEU A 281 -1.41 6.55 -0.54
CA LEU A 281 -1.88 7.83 -0.03
C LEU A 281 -0.89 8.95 -0.40
N LEU A 282 -1.34 10.20 -0.40
CA LEU A 282 -0.44 11.34 -0.48
C LEU A 282 -0.29 12.01 0.90
N LEU A 283 0.86 11.84 1.55
CA LEU A 283 1.22 12.54 2.78
C LEU A 283 1.41 14.03 2.47
N VAL A 284 0.63 14.88 3.13
CA VAL A 284 0.58 16.33 2.91
C VAL A 284 0.85 17.15 4.19
N GLY A 285 0.91 16.53 5.36
CA GLY A 285 1.15 17.30 6.58
C GLY A 285 1.37 16.47 7.85
N TYR A 286 1.68 17.18 8.92
CA TYR A 286 1.83 16.65 10.28
C TYR A 286 1.58 17.76 11.31
N ASP A 287 1.17 17.37 12.50
CA ASP A 287 1.26 18.20 13.70
C ASP A 287 1.96 17.41 14.82
N GLN A 288 1.74 17.75 16.10
CA GLN A 288 2.30 17.01 17.23
C GLN A 288 1.84 15.53 17.27
N ASP A 289 0.56 15.26 17.02
CA ASP A 289 -0.13 14.00 17.33
C ASP A 289 -0.58 13.21 16.07
N TYR A 290 -0.67 13.88 14.91
CA TYR A 290 -1.23 13.33 13.67
C TYR A 290 -0.30 13.51 12.46
N TYR A 291 -0.45 12.61 11.48
CA TYR A 291 -0.09 12.85 10.08
C TYR A 291 -1.35 13.14 9.27
N TYR A 292 -1.22 13.95 8.23
CA TYR A 292 -2.31 14.40 7.35
C TYR A 292 -2.07 13.91 5.92
N PHE A 293 -3.08 13.31 5.32
CA PHE A 293 -3.03 12.73 3.98
C PHE A 293 -4.15 13.29 3.10
N ASN A 294 -3.87 13.49 1.82
CA ASN A 294 -4.92 13.41 0.81
C ASN A 294 -5.15 11.91 0.56
N ASP A 295 -6.19 11.36 1.20
CA ASP A 295 -6.55 9.95 1.13
C ASP A 295 -7.59 9.74 0.01
N PRO A 296 -7.27 9.01 -1.08
CA PRO A 296 -8.18 8.83 -2.20
C PRO A 296 -9.52 8.15 -1.84
N THR A 297 -9.58 7.42 -0.72
CA THR A 297 -10.77 6.75 -0.19
C THR A 297 -11.49 7.53 0.91
N ALA A 298 -10.78 8.30 1.74
CA ALA A 298 -11.37 8.99 2.89
C ALA A 298 -11.59 10.50 2.70
N GLY A 299 -10.65 11.24 2.11
CA GLY A 299 -10.79 12.70 1.94
C GLY A 299 -9.49 13.51 1.84
N ARG A 300 -9.65 14.79 1.50
CA ARG A 300 -8.57 15.80 1.49
C ARG A 300 -8.10 16.11 2.91
N GLN A 301 -6.79 16.13 3.13
CA GLN A 301 -6.16 16.45 4.43
C GLN A 301 -6.79 15.66 5.61
N TYR A 302 -7.14 14.40 5.38
CA TYR A 302 -7.64 13.48 6.38
C TYR A 302 -6.50 13.12 7.35
N ARG A 303 -6.81 13.03 8.65
CA ARG A 303 -5.80 12.89 9.72
C ARG A 303 -5.86 11.51 10.37
N TYR A 304 -4.68 10.95 10.62
CA TYR A 304 -4.49 9.65 11.28
C TYR A 304 -3.45 9.79 12.41
N GLU A 305 -3.64 9.07 13.51
CA GLU A 305 -2.71 9.09 14.65
C GLU A 305 -1.33 8.57 14.21
N LYS A 306 -0.25 9.25 14.64
CA LYS A 306 1.12 8.94 14.16
C LYS A 306 1.50 7.46 14.30
N SER A 307 1.21 6.88 15.47
CA SER A 307 1.54 5.48 15.79
C SER A 307 0.79 4.46 14.92
N ALA A 308 -0.42 4.78 14.45
CA ALA A 308 -1.16 3.93 13.51
C ALA A 308 -0.52 4.00 12.12
N CYS A 309 -0.19 5.21 11.65
CA CYS A 309 0.49 5.42 10.36
C CYS A 309 1.85 4.72 10.32
N GLU A 310 2.64 4.83 11.38
CA GLU A 310 3.96 4.20 11.49
C GLU A 310 3.87 2.67 11.41
N ALA A 311 2.89 2.07 12.08
CA ALA A 311 2.66 0.62 12.02
C ALA A 311 2.16 0.15 10.64
N ALA A 312 1.24 0.91 10.03
CA ALA A 312 0.69 0.64 8.70
C ALA A 312 1.78 0.74 7.61
N TYR A 313 2.54 1.83 7.61
CA TYR A 313 3.67 2.09 6.71
C TYR A 313 4.78 1.04 6.87
N GLN A 314 5.12 0.65 8.10
CA GLN A 314 6.08 -0.44 8.34
C GLN A 314 5.58 -1.78 7.79
N GLY A 315 4.26 -2.02 7.86
CA GLY A 315 3.60 -3.19 7.28
C GLY A 315 3.80 -3.34 5.78
N LEU A 316 3.74 -2.21 5.06
CA LEU A 316 3.92 -2.14 3.61
C LEU A 316 5.35 -1.73 3.24
N HIS A 317 6.32 -2.36 3.90
CA HIS A 317 7.75 -2.28 3.58
C HIS A 317 8.40 -0.89 3.73
N SER A 318 7.73 0.05 4.41
CA SER A 318 8.19 1.44 4.58
C SER A 318 8.60 2.09 3.26
N GLN A 319 7.76 1.97 2.23
CA GLN A 319 8.05 2.43 0.88
C GLN A 319 7.33 3.74 0.54
N ALA A 320 8.02 4.65 -0.13
CA ALA A 320 7.50 5.95 -0.52
C ALA A 320 8.14 6.47 -1.83
N VAL A 321 7.47 7.40 -2.49
CA VAL A 321 7.97 8.12 -3.66
C VAL A 321 7.77 9.62 -3.47
N ALA A 322 8.82 10.40 -3.68
CA ALA A 322 8.76 11.86 -3.73
C ALA A 322 9.13 12.36 -5.14
N VAL A 323 8.43 13.39 -5.62
CA VAL A 323 8.72 14.07 -6.89
C VAL A 323 8.77 15.58 -6.66
N TYR A 324 9.80 16.24 -7.18
CA TYR A 324 10.06 17.66 -6.92
C TYR A 324 10.94 18.28 -8.00
N GLU A 325 10.91 19.61 -8.14
CA GLU A 325 11.82 20.31 -9.06
C GLU A 325 13.29 20.23 -8.59
N LYS A 326 14.21 20.10 -9.53
CA LYS A 326 15.67 20.23 -9.28
C LYS A 326 16.11 21.66 -8.94
N SER A 327 15.18 22.63 -9.03
CA SER A 327 15.35 24.01 -8.59
C SER A 327 15.26 24.16 -7.05
N TYR A 328 14.66 23.19 -6.34
CA TYR A 328 14.54 23.23 -4.89
C TYR A 328 15.93 23.27 -4.22
N PRO A 329 16.06 23.92 -3.04
CA PRO A 329 17.27 23.84 -2.24
C PRO A 329 17.65 22.38 -1.96
N PRO A 330 18.95 22.06 -1.77
CA PRO A 330 19.37 20.73 -1.38
C PRO A 330 18.61 20.27 -0.13
N LEU A 331 17.81 19.21 -0.28
CA LEU A 331 17.04 18.65 0.81
C LEU A 331 17.99 18.17 1.90
N LYS A 332 17.65 18.40 3.17
CA LYS A 332 18.41 17.86 4.30
C LYS A 332 18.30 16.33 4.26
N THR A 333 19.40 15.67 3.94
CA THR A 333 19.55 14.23 4.16
C THR A 333 19.78 13.99 5.64
N ALA A 334 19.08 13.01 6.23
CA ALA A 334 19.45 12.50 7.55
C ALA A 334 20.88 11.94 7.51
N GLU A 335 21.71 12.29 8.50
CA GLU A 335 23.11 11.83 8.66
C GLU A 335 23.20 10.46 9.36
#